data_AF-A0A949GTY4-F1
#
_entry.id   AF-A0A949GTY4-F1
#
_cell.length_a   1.000
_cell.length_b   1.000
_cell.length_c   1.000
_cell.angle_alpha   90.00
_cell.angle_beta   90.00
_cell.angle_gamma   90.00
#
_symmetry.space_group_name_H-M   'P 1'
#
loop_
_entity.id
_entity.type
_entity.pdbx_description
1 polymer ?
#
loop_
_entity_poly.entity_id
_entity_poly.type
_entity_poly.pdbx_seq_one_letter_code
_entity_poly.pdbx_strand_id
1 'polypeptide(L)'
;MRINIYGQTDFNGDYVVDGAGNMQLPLIGQVKAAGLTVSEFQKLVTSKLSDGFYVNPSVSVEVENYRPFYIIGEVNKPGEYPYVNGMSILNAIALAGGYTERADESEAYIRRNGQNKETEYPADETTKVEPGDIIRVPQRYF
;
A
#
# COMPACT_ATOMS: atom_id res chain seq x y z
N MET A 1 1.56 7.70 -7.40
CA MET A 1 0.27 7.69 -8.11
C MET A 1 0.39 8.64 -9.26
N ARG A 2 0.07 8.20 -10.46
CA ARG A 2 -0.01 9.05 -11.63
C ARG A 2 -1.41 9.65 -11.70
N ILE A 3 -1.48 10.95 -11.94
CA ILE A 3 -2.75 11.64 -12.18
C ILE A 3 -2.65 12.30 -13.55
N ASN A 4 -3.67 12.06 -14.35
CA ASN A 4 -3.83 12.67 -15.67
C ASN A 4 -5.20 13.35 -15.76
N ILE A 5 -5.24 14.57 -16.26
CA ILE A 5 -6.47 15.27 -16.62
C ILE A 5 -6.48 15.45 -18.14
N TYR A 6 -7.54 14.96 -18.78
CA TYR A 6 -7.64 15.00 -20.23
C TYR A 6 -7.79 16.44 -20.74
N GLY A 7 -6.87 16.87 -21.59
CA GLY A 7 -6.88 18.21 -22.19
C GLY A 7 -6.18 19.29 -21.36
N GLN A 8 -5.62 18.95 -20.20
CA GLN A 8 -4.79 19.86 -19.39
C GLN A 8 -3.44 19.20 -19.05
N THR A 9 -2.34 19.93 -19.24
CA THR A 9 -0.98 19.42 -18.95
C THR A 9 -0.45 19.85 -17.58
N ASP A 10 -0.96 20.96 -17.05
CA ASP A 10 -0.41 21.62 -15.85
C ASP A 10 -0.64 20.82 -14.55
N PHE A 11 -1.47 19.78 -14.62
CA PHE A 11 -1.82 18.90 -13.51
C PHE A 11 -1.24 17.48 -13.65
N ASN A 12 -0.75 17.12 -14.84
CA ASN A 12 -0.37 15.74 -15.14
C ASN A 12 0.99 15.44 -14.52
N GLY A 13 1.08 14.34 -13.78
CA GLY A 13 2.34 13.94 -13.16
C GLY A 13 2.20 12.84 -12.12
N ASP A 14 3.34 12.52 -11.53
CA ASP A 14 3.47 11.49 -10.51
C ASP A 14 3.53 12.13 -9.13
N TYR A 15 2.57 11.77 -8.29
CA TYR A 15 2.37 12.29 -6.95
C TYR A 15 2.55 11.19 -5.89
N VAL A 16 3.15 11.56 -4.76
CA VAL A 16 3.46 10.64 -3.68
C VAL A 16 2.43 10.77 -2.56
N VAL A 17 2.02 9.64 -1.99
CA VAL A 17 1.25 9.61 -0.75
C VAL A 17 2.23 9.67 0.43
N ASP A 18 2.08 10.69 1.27
CA ASP A 18 2.91 10.94 2.45
C ASP A 18 2.70 9.89 3.56
N GLY A 19 3.47 10.00 4.65
CA GLY A 19 3.37 9.07 5.80
C GLY A 19 2.02 9.11 6.53
N ALA A 20 1.26 10.21 6.41
CA ALA A 20 -0.07 10.37 6.99
C ALA A 20 -1.19 9.93 6.02
N GLY A 21 -0.84 9.45 4.82
CA GLY A 21 -1.79 8.99 3.82
C GLY A 21 -2.43 10.10 2.99
N ASN A 22 -1.81 11.28 2.93
CA ASN A 22 -2.29 12.39 2.11
C ASN A 22 -1.41 12.59 0.89
N MET A 23 -1.94 13.31 -0.10
CA MET A 23 -1.24 13.70 -1.31
C MET A 23 -1.34 15.20 -1.49
N GLN A 24 -0.22 15.82 -1.86
CA GLN A 24 -0.19 17.23 -2.22
C GLN A 24 -0.47 17.36 -3.72
N LEU A 25 -1.54 18.05 -4.08
CA LEU A 25 -1.95 18.27 -5.45
C LEU A 25 -1.93 19.77 -5.80
N PRO A 26 -1.58 20.14 -7.05
CA PRO A 26 -1.75 21.49 -7.53
C PRO A 26 -3.21 21.94 -7.38
N LEU A 27 -3.44 23.24 -7.21
CA LEU A 27 -4.77 23.89 -7.14
C LEU A 27 -5.63 23.53 -5.92
N ILE A 28 -5.79 22.23 -5.61
CA ILE A 28 -6.70 21.71 -4.58
C ILE A 28 -5.98 21.33 -3.27
N GLY A 29 -4.67 21.53 -3.22
CA GLY A 29 -3.85 21.36 -2.03
C GLY A 29 -3.79 19.91 -1.54
N GLN A 30 -3.85 19.73 -0.22
CA GLN A 30 -3.76 18.43 0.42
C GLN A 30 -5.08 17.64 0.26
N VAL A 31 -4.97 16.40 -0.19
CA VAL A 31 -6.11 15.48 -0.37
C VAL A 31 -5.80 14.14 0.30
N LYS A 32 -6.72 13.63 1.13
CA LYS A 32 -6.59 12.33 1.78
C LYS A 32 -6.75 11.21 0.75
N ALA A 33 -5.74 10.35 0.63
CA ALA A 33 -5.76 9.19 -0.27
C ALA A 33 -5.90 7.86 0.49
N ALA A 34 -5.32 7.77 1.70
CA ALA A 34 -5.40 6.56 2.50
C ALA A 34 -6.84 6.23 2.91
N GLY A 35 -7.19 4.94 2.80
CA GLY A 35 -8.53 4.43 3.06
C GLY A 35 -9.49 4.53 1.88
N LEU A 36 -9.10 5.18 0.79
CA LEU A 36 -9.91 5.26 -0.44
C LEU A 36 -9.39 4.27 -1.49
N THR A 37 -10.33 3.68 -2.23
CA THR A 37 -10.02 3.03 -3.49
C THR A 37 -9.58 4.06 -4.54
N VAL A 38 -8.90 3.60 -5.59
CA VAL A 38 -8.48 4.47 -6.71
C VAL A 38 -9.68 5.20 -7.33
N SER A 39 -10.82 4.51 -7.49
CA SER A 39 -12.05 5.08 -8.04
C SER A 39 -12.65 6.16 -7.12
N GLU A 40 -12.66 5.93 -5.81
CA GLU A 40 -13.15 6.94 -4.85
C GLU A 40 -12.23 8.16 -4.80
N PHE A 41 -10.91 7.94 -4.81
CA PHE A 41 -9.95 9.04 -4.85
C PHE A 41 -10.06 9.84 -6.15
N GLN A 42 -10.23 9.18 -7.30
CA GLN A 42 -10.50 9.84 -8.58
C GLN A 42 -11.75 10.72 -8.49
N LYS A 43 -12.87 10.19 -7.98
CA LYS A 43 -14.12 10.97 -7.79
C LYS A 43 -13.90 12.18 -6.88
N LEU A 44 -13.16 12.01 -5.78
CA LEU A 44 -12.83 13.08 -4.85
C LEU A 44 -12.02 14.19 -5.53
N VAL A 45 -10.99 13.82 -6.29
CA VAL A 45 -10.14 14.77 -7.03
C VAL A 45 -10.96 15.49 -8.10
N THR A 46 -11.77 14.77 -8.89
CA THR A 46 -12.69 15.37 -9.87
C THR A 46 -13.64 16.37 -9.23
N SER A 47 -14.23 16.04 -8.08
CA SER A 47 -15.13 16.93 -7.35
C SER A 47 -14.43 18.21 -6.88
N LYS A 48 -13.22 18.09 -6.30
CA LYS A 48 -12.45 19.26 -5.84
C LYS A 48 -12.00 20.17 -6.98
N LEU A 49 -11.68 19.59 -8.15
CA LEU A 49 -11.29 20.36 -9.33
C LEU A 49 -12.46 21.04 -10.02
N SER A 50 -13.63 20.43 -9.97
CA SER A 50 -14.87 21.03 -10.49
C SER A 50 -15.32 22.23 -9.65
N ASP A 51 -14.86 22.33 -8.41
CA ASP A 51 -15.14 23.42 -7.48
C ASP A 51 -14.22 24.63 -7.73
N GLY A 52 -14.45 25.31 -8.86
CA GLY A 52 -13.84 26.61 -9.15
C GLY A 52 -12.54 26.60 -9.97
N PHE A 53 -12.03 25.44 -10.36
CA PHE A 53 -10.80 25.35 -11.18
C PHE A 53 -11.07 24.93 -12.63
N TYR A 54 -11.91 23.92 -12.86
CA TYR A 54 -12.21 23.38 -14.18
C TYR A 54 -13.69 23.10 -14.39
N VAL A 55 -14.17 23.23 -15.63
CA VAL A 55 -15.52 22.82 -16.03
C VAL A 55 -15.45 21.39 -16.54
N ASN A 56 -16.17 20.46 -15.89
CA ASN A 56 -16.23 19.04 -16.25
C ASN A 56 -14.86 18.36 -16.46
N PRO A 57 -13.94 18.41 -15.48
CA PRO A 57 -12.63 17.77 -15.60
C PRO A 57 -12.77 16.25 -15.74
N SER A 58 -12.05 15.67 -16.70
CA SER A 58 -11.92 14.21 -16.84
C SER A 58 -10.58 13.77 -16.25
N VAL A 59 -10.63 13.18 -15.05
CA VAL A 59 -9.45 12.78 -14.27
C VAL A 59 -9.28 11.27 -14.34
N SER A 60 -8.07 10.82 -14.63
CA SER A 60 -7.61 9.43 -14.47
C SER A 60 -6.57 9.38 -13.34
N VAL A 61 -6.68 8.37 -12.47
CA VAL A 61 -5.71 8.10 -11.40
C VAL A 61 -5.21 6.68 -11.54
N GLU A 62 -3.90 6.51 -11.53
CA GLU A 62 -3.23 5.21 -11.60
C GLU A 62 -2.23 5.06 -10.44
N VAL A 63 -2.13 3.86 -9.87
CA VAL A 63 -1.11 3.56 -8.87
C VAL A 63 0.08 2.93 -9.58
N GLU A 64 1.12 3.73 -9.85
CA GLU A 64 2.32 3.20 -10.51
C GLU A 64 3.13 2.26 -9.61
N ASN A 65 3.37 2.65 -8.36
CA ASN A 65 4.16 1.89 -7.42
C ASN A 65 3.49 1.93 -6.04
N TYR A 66 3.23 0.74 -5.49
CA TYR A 66 2.91 0.61 -4.08
C TYR A 66 4.19 0.67 -3.26
N ARG A 67 4.08 1.09 -1.99
CA ARG A 67 5.20 0.94 -1.06
C ARG A 67 5.52 -0.55 -0.91
N PRO A 68 6.81 -0.94 -0.94
CA PRO A 68 7.20 -2.32 -0.69
C PRO A 68 6.81 -2.73 0.72
N PHE A 69 6.76 -4.04 0.96
CA PHE A 69 6.69 -4.60 2.30
C PHE A 69 8.01 -5.27 2.64
N TYR A 70 8.26 -5.49 3.92
CA TYR A 70 9.45 -6.18 4.41
C TYR A 70 9.04 -7.46 5.11
N ILE A 71 9.81 -8.52 4.93
CA ILE A 71 9.64 -9.78 5.64
C ILE A 71 10.95 -10.21 6.29
N ILE A 72 10.89 -10.55 7.57
CA ILE A 72 12.03 -10.93 8.40
C ILE A 72 11.70 -12.17 9.25
N GLY A 73 12.72 -12.75 9.89
CA GLY A 73 12.57 -13.94 10.73
C GLY A 73 12.72 -15.22 9.93
N GLU A 74 11.92 -16.23 10.26
CA GLU A 74 12.06 -17.60 9.77
C GLU A 74 11.47 -17.81 8.35
N VAL A 75 12.03 -17.09 7.38
CA VAL A 75 11.83 -17.30 5.94
C VAL A 75 13.16 -17.50 5.22
N ASN A 76 13.16 -18.18 4.06
CA ASN A 76 14.40 -18.52 3.36
C ASN A 76 15.15 -17.30 2.81
N LYS A 77 14.43 -16.23 2.43
CA LYS A 77 14.99 -14.99 1.89
C LYS A 77 14.35 -13.78 2.57
N PRO A 78 14.79 -13.39 3.78
CA PRO A 78 14.31 -12.17 4.40
C PRO A 78 14.76 -10.95 3.59
N GLY A 79 13.93 -9.92 3.53
CA GLY A 79 14.23 -8.72 2.74
C GLY A 79 13.00 -7.88 2.38
N GLU A 80 13.22 -6.97 1.43
CA GLU A 80 12.21 -6.10 0.85
C GLU A 80 11.58 -6.74 -0.39
N TYR A 81 10.26 -6.64 -0.52
CA TYR A 81 9.50 -7.22 -1.62
C TYR A 81 8.46 -6.24 -2.19
N PRO A 82 8.19 -6.30 -3.51
CA PRO A 82 7.17 -5.48 -4.12
C PRO A 82 5.78 -5.90 -3.63
N TYR A 83 4.93 -4.92 -3.35
CA TYR A 83 3.55 -5.16 -2.97
C TYR A 83 2.66 -5.32 -4.21
N VAL A 84 1.75 -6.30 -4.14
CA VAL A 84 0.67 -6.48 -5.11
C VAL A 84 -0.67 -6.38 -4.39
N ASN A 85 -1.60 -5.62 -4.96
CA ASN A 85 -2.91 -5.38 -4.35
C ASN A 85 -3.66 -6.68 -4.06
N GLY A 86 -4.17 -6.82 -2.83
CA GLY A 86 -4.97 -7.95 -2.39
C GLY A 86 -4.16 -9.19 -1.97
N MET A 87 -2.82 -9.12 -2.00
CA MET A 87 -1.97 -10.26 -1.63
C MET A 87 -2.13 -10.64 -0.14
N SER A 88 -2.11 -11.94 0.12
CA SER A 88 -2.09 -12.48 1.47
C SER A 88 -0.67 -12.62 2.01
N ILE A 89 -0.55 -12.95 3.29
CA ILE A 89 0.73 -13.25 3.90
C ILE A 89 1.39 -14.50 3.29
N LEU A 90 0.60 -15.50 2.85
CA LEU A 90 1.14 -16.67 2.15
C LEU A 90 1.80 -16.29 0.83
N ASN A 91 1.24 -15.32 0.09
CA ASN A 91 1.88 -14.80 -1.11
C ASN A 91 3.22 -14.12 -0.77
N ALA A 92 3.27 -13.36 0.33
CA ALA A 92 4.50 -12.73 0.79
C ALA A 92 5.58 -13.75 1.17
N ILE A 93 5.21 -14.82 1.86
CA ILE A 93 6.12 -15.89 2.28
C ILE A 93 6.61 -16.70 1.08
N ALA A 94 5.74 -16.96 0.10
CA ALA A 94 6.14 -17.59 -1.16
C ALA A 94 7.18 -16.74 -1.92
N LEU A 95 6.99 -15.41 -1.99
CA LEU A 95 7.99 -14.49 -2.56
C LEU A 95 9.32 -14.53 -1.79
N ALA A 96 9.26 -14.70 -0.48
CA ALA A 96 10.41 -14.89 0.40
C ALA A 96 11.08 -16.27 0.28
N GLY A 97 10.66 -17.11 -0.67
CA GLY A 97 11.22 -18.44 -0.88
C GLY A 97 10.70 -19.49 0.09
N GLY A 98 9.56 -19.25 0.75
CA GLY A 98 8.97 -20.15 1.74
C GLY A 98 9.57 -20.02 3.14
N TYR A 99 9.01 -20.77 4.07
CA TYR A 99 9.45 -20.86 5.45
C TYR A 99 10.81 -21.56 5.58
N THR A 100 11.53 -21.28 6.67
CA THR A 100 12.62 -22.17 7.13
C THR A 100 12.03 -23.36 7.90
N GLU A 101 12.83 -24.40 8.12
CA GLU A 101 12.46 -25.57 8.94
C GLU A 101 12.14 -25.24 10.42
N ARG A 102 12.47 -24.03 10.87
CA ARG A 102 12.27 -23.59 12.26
C ARG A 102 11.08 -22.66 12.42
N ALA A 103 10.41 -22.29 11.34
CA ALA A 103 9.30 -21.35 11.37
C ALA A 103 8.11 -21.88 12.19
N ASP A 104 7.42 -20.97 12.86
CA ASP A 104 6.02 -21.19 13.18
C ASP A 104 5.18 -20.78 11.96
N GLU A 105 4.42 -21.73 11.41
CA GLU A 105 3.57 -21.50 10.23
C GLU A 105 2.14 -21.09 10.60
N SER A 106 1.81 -21.01 11.89
CA SER A 106 0.45 -20.70 12.35
C SER A 106 0.19 -19.20 12.48
N GLU A 107 1.22 -18.44 12.86
CA GLU A 107 1.11 -17.02 13.18
C GLU A 107 2.26 -16.21 12.58
N ALA A 108 1.99 -14.92 12.35
CA ALA A 108 2.99 -13.94 12.01
C ALA A 108 2.72 -12.62 12.72
N TYR A 109 3.79 -11.88 12.98
CA TYR A 109 3.72 -10.57 13.62
C TYR A 109 3.81 -9.50 12.55
N ILE A 110 2.78 -8.68 12.40
CA ILE A 110 2.75 -7.60 11.43
C ILE A 110 2.77 -6.26 12.15
N ARG A 111 3.74 -5.42 11.80
CA ARG A 111 3.71 -3.99 12.10
C ARG A 111 3.23 -3.23 10.87
N ARG A 112 2.00 -2.71 10.93
CA ARG A 112 1.41 -1.91 9.86
C ARG A 112 2.10 -0.54 9.76
N ASN A 113 2.08 0.05 8.57
CA ASN A 113 2.62 1.38 8.35
C ASN A 113 1.97 2.42 9.29
N GLY A 114 2.80 3.23 9.97
CA GLY A 114 2.36 4.22 10.95
C GLY A 114 2.04 3.67 12.35
N GLN A 115 2.12 2.35 12.56
CA GLN A 115 2.01 1.73 13.88
C GLN A 115 3.39 1.44 14.47
N ASN A 116 3.50 1.61 15.80
CA ASN A 116 4.76 1.36 16.53
C ASN A 116 4.85 -0.04 17.12
N LYS A 117 3.76 -0.83 17.06
CA LYS A 117 3.69 -2.17 17.65
C LYS A 117 3.41 -3.20 16.57
N GLU A 118 3.96 -4.38 16.76
CA GLU A 118 3.57 -5.57 16.04
C GLU A 118 2.28 -6.15 16.63
N THR A 119 1.42 -6.65 15.77
CA THR A 119 0.21 -7.40 16.14
C THR A 119 0.30 -8.79 15.53
N GLU A 120 -0.14 -9.80 16.28
CA GLU A 120 -0.20 -11.18 15.83
C GLU A 120 -1.39 -11.38 14.86
N TYR A 121 -1.14 -12.11 13.78
CA TYR A 121 -2.15 -12.49 12.78
C TYR A 121 -1.98 -13.96 12.38
N PRO A 122 -3.05 -14.65 12.00
CA PRO A 122 -2.96 -15.97 11.38
C PRO A 122 -2.11 -15.92 10.10
N ALA A 123 -1.22 -16.89 9.92
CA ALA A 123 -0.36 -16.97 8.74
C ALA A 123 -1.05 -17.73 7.58
N ASP A 124 -2.24 -17.25 7.17
CA ASP A 124 -3.08 -17.88 6.13
C ASP A 124 -3.55 -16.91 5.03
N GLU A 125 -4.40 -17.37 4.11
CA GLU A 125 -4.90 -16.56 2.98
C GLU A 125 -5.79 -15.37 3.40
N THR A 126 -6.32 -15.38 4.62
CA THR A 126 -7.23 -14.36 5.14
C THR A 126 -6.48 -13.10 5.58
N THR A 127 -5.25 -13.25 6.07
CA THR A 127 -4.41 -12.12 6.48
C THR A 127 -3.86 -11.39 5.26
N LYS A 128 -4.38 -10.18 5.02
CA LYS A 128 -3.93 -9.31 3.93
C LYS A 128 -2.69 -8.53 4.32
N VAL A 129 -1.74 -8.45 3.39
CA VAL A 129 -0.59 -7.55 3.47
C VAL A 129 -1.02 -6.18 2.98
N GLU A 130 -0.47 -5.15 3.59
CA GLU A 130 -0.66 -3.75 3.21
C GLU A 130 0.69 -3.14 2.77
N PRO A 131 0.67 -2.12 1.90
CA PRO A 131 1.88 -1.40 1.52
C PRO A 131 2.61 -0.82 2.74
N GLY A 132 3.91 -1.09 2.85
CA GLY A 132 4.76 -0.63 3.95
C GLY A 132 4.73 -1.50 5.21
N ASP A 133 4.07 -2.66 5.17
CA ASP A 133 4.10 -3.61 6.28
C ASP A 133 5.50 -4.14 6.56
N ILE A 134 5.74 -4.46 7.83
CA ILE A 134 6.87 -5.28 8.26
C ILE A 134 6.31 -6.55 8.88
N ILE A 135 6.57 -7.66 8.22
CA ILE A 135 6.10 -9.00 8.57
C ILE A 135 7.25 -9.75 9.22
N ARG A 136 7.05 -10.26 10.43
CA ARG A 136 8.01 -11.09 11.14
C ARG A 136 7.43 -12.48 11.33
N VAL A 137 8.10 -13.46 10.74
CA VAL A 137 7.79 -14.89 10.93
C VAL A 137 8.58 -15.38 12.15
N PRO A 138 7.91 -15.84 13.23
CA PRO A 138 8.58 -16.27 14.44
C PRO A 138 9.17 -17.68 14.29
N GLN A 139 10.06 -18.02 15.21
CA GLN A 139 10.56 -19.38 15.37
C GLN A 139 9.58 -20.19 16.23
N ARG A 140 9.36 -21.47 15.87
CA ARG A 140 8.59 -22.41 16.66
C ARG A 140 9.29 -22.74 17.98
N TYR A 141 8.59 -22.55 19.10
CA TYR A 141 9.03 -23.01 20.41
C TYR A 141 8.52 -24.44 20.68
N PHE A 142 9.37 -25.25 21.30
CA PHE A 142 9.12 -26.66 21.62
C PHE A 142 8.77 -26.85 23.10
#